data_AF-M1BV24-F1
#
_entry.id   AF-M1BV24-F1
#
_cell.length_a   1.000
_cell.length_b   1.000
_cell.length_c   1.000
_cell.angle_alpha   90.00
_cell.angle_beta   90.00
_cell.angle_gamma   90.00
#
_symmetry.space_group_name_H-M   'P 1'
#
loop_
_entity.id
_entity.type
_entity.pdbx_description
1 polymer ?
#
loop_
_entity_poly.entity_id
_entity_poly.type
_entity_poly.pdbx_seq_one_letter_code
_entity_poly.pdbx_strand_id
1 'polypeptide(L)' 'MEWSGKRDFGAAPSINFTVDGEDKGVQKNHGPLTFLKVHDAGHMVPMDQPKAALAMLQRWTQGKLSNT' A
#
# COMPACT_ATOMS: atom_id res chain seq x y z
N MET A 1 11.08 8.92 10.28
CA MET A 1 11.92 9.04 9.07
C MET A 1 11.91 10.50 8.66
N GLU A 2 13.07 11.14 8.56
CA GLU A 2 13.19 12.52 8.11
C GLU A 2 13.44 12.54 6.59
N TRP A 3 12.58 13.24 5.85
CA TRP A 3 12.71 13.48 4.41
C TRP A 3 11.80 14.65 4.02
N SER A 4 12.00 15.22 2.82
CA SER A 4 11.28 16.41 2.36
C SER A 4 9.77 16.27 2.36
N GLY A 5 9.23 15.07 2.11
CA GLY A 5 7.78 14.80 2.07
C GLY A 5 7.16 14.37 3.40
N LYS A 6 7.88 14.41 4.54
CA LYS A 6 7.39 13.91 5.84
C LYS A 6 6.06 14.54 6.26
N ARG A 7 5.96 15.86 6.18
CA ARG A 7 4.77 16.61 6.63
C ARG A 7 3.54 16.25 5.78
N ASP A 8 3.72 16.23 4.47
CA ASP A 8 2.62 16.00 3.54
C ASP A 8 2.20 14.52 3.53
N PHE A 9 3.13 13.57 3.71
CA PHE A 9 2.80 12.17 4.00
C PHE A 9 2.01 12.01 5.31
N GLY A 10 2.40 12.76 6.36
CA GLY A 10 1.68 12.79 7.62
C GLY A 10 0.22 13.23 7.44
N ALA A 11 -0.01 14.26 6.62
CA ALA A 11 -1.33 14.83 6.33
C ALA A 11 -2.14 14.03 5.29
N ALA A 12 -1.50 13.18 4.48
CA ALA A 12 -2.20 12.40 3.47
C ALA A 12 -3.29 11.50 4.09
N PRO A 13 -4.43 11.28 3.41
CA PRO A 13 -5.46 10.36 3.89
C PRO A 13 -4.98 8.90 3.78
N SER A 14 -5.59 8.03 4.58
CA SER A 14 -5.51 6.59 4.38
C SER A 14 -6.70 6.15 3.52
N ILE A 15 -6.45 5.36 2.49
CA ILE A 15 -7.47 4.81 1.58
C ILE A 15 -7.40 3.29 1.57
N ASN A 16 -8.52 2.63 1.26
CA ASN A 16 -8.57 1.17 1.25
C ASN A 16 -7.80 0.61 0.04
N PHE A 17 -7.10 -0.50 0.28
CA PHE A 17 -6.41 -1.27 -0.74
C PHE A 17 -7.28 -2.45 -1.15
N THR A 18 -8.02 -2.27 -2.24
CA THR A 18 -8.95 -3.28 -2.75
C THR A 18 -8.29 -4.15 -3.83
N VAL A 19 -8.50 -5.46 -3.74
CA VAL A 19 -8.10 -6.46 -4.75
C VAL A 19 -9.31 -7.36 -5.01
N ASP A 20 -9.69 -7.52 -6.28
CA ASP A 20 -10.84 -8.32 -6.70
C ASP A 20 -12.17 -7.95 -6.01
N GLY A 21 -12.34 -6.66 -5.67
CA GLY A 21 -13.54 -6.16 -4.98
C GLY A 21 -13.54 -6.35 -3.45
N GLU A 22 -12.51 -7.01 -2.90
CA GLU A 22 -12.35 -7.20 -1.45
C GLU A 22 -11.36 -6.20 -0.85
N ASP A 23 -11.68 -5.69 0.34
CA ASP A 23 -10.74 -4.88 1.12
C ASP A 23 -9.61 -5.77 1.67
N LYS A 24 -8.38 -5.53 1.21
CA LYS A 24 -7.19 -6.28 1.60
C LYS A 24 -6.23 -5.45 2.44
N GLY A 25 -6.54 -4.18 2.73
CA GLY A 25 -5.64 -3.36 3.51
C GLY A 25 -5.96 -1.88 3.47
N VAL A 26 -5.09 -1.10 4.10
CA VAL A 26 -5.10 0.36 4.01
C VAL A 26 -3.77 0.86 3.51
N GLN A 27 -3.82 1.79 2.57
CA GLN A 27 -2.64 2.45 2.03
C GLN A 27 -2.66 3.96 2.24
N LYS A 28 -1.46 4.51 2.36
CA LYS A 28 -1.20 5.95 2.43
C LYS A 28 -0.01 6.25 1.53
N ASN A 29 -0.15 7.24 0.66
CA ASN A 29 0.89 7.65 -0.27
C ASN A 29 1.16 9.16 -0.17
N HIS A 30 2.42 9.53 -0.39
CA HIS A 30 2.80 10.87 -0.81
C HIS A 30 4.06 10.79 -1.67
N GLY A 31 3.96 11.26 -2.92
CA GLY A 31 5.06 11.24 -3.88
C GLY A 31 5.64 9.82 -4.06
N PRO A 32 6.96 9.62 -3.88
CA PRO A 32 7.60 8.32 -4.11
C PRO A 32 7.38 7.30 -2.97
N LEU A 33 6.76 7.69 -1.85
CA LEU A 33 6.59 6.82 -0.68
C LEU A 33 5.15 6.38 -0.53
N THR A 34 4.93 5.05 -0.54
CA THR A 34 3.66 4.42 -0.19
C THR A 34 3.86 3.48 1.00
N PHE A 35 3.00 3.61 2.00
CA PHE A 35 2.85 2.65 3.08
C PHE A 35 1.57 1.85 2.87
N LEU A 36 1.67 0.52 2.81
CA LEU A 36 0.55 -0.40 2.69
C LEU A 36 0.54 -1.34 3.89
N LYS A 37 -0.57 -1.35 4.63
CA LYS A 37 -0.85 -2.34 5.68
C LYS A 37 -1.86 -3.34 5.16
N VAL A 38 -1.42 -4.58 4.96
CA VAL A 38 -2.26 -5.69 4.50
C VAL A 38 -3.02 -6.29 5.69
N HIS A 39 -4.32 -6.54 5.54
CA HIS A 39 -5.13 -7.21 6.56
C HIS A 39 -4.80 -8.70 6.65
N ASP A 40 -4.94 -9.27 7.84
CA ASP A 40 -4.79 -10.71 8.10
C ASP A 40 -3.49 -11.32 7.55
N ALA A 41 -2.40 -10.54 7.61
CA ALA A 41 -1.06 -10.97 7.23
C ALA A 41 -0.08 -10.73 8.38
N GLY A 42 0.78 -11.72 8.63
CA GLY A 42 1.89 -11.65 9.56
C GLY A 42 3.17 -11.16 8.88
N HIS A 43 4.32 -11.66 9.36
CA HIS A 43 5.64 -11.27 8.86
C HIS A 43 5.82 -11.64 7.38
N MET A 44 5.26 -12.77 6.94
CA MET A 44 5.39 -13.27 5.58
C MET A 44 4.11 -12.97 4.79
N VAL A 45 3.92 -11.71 4.41
CA VAL A 45 2.71 -11.25 3.69
C VAL A 45 2.36 -12.12 2.47
N PRO A 46 3.32 -12.55 1.61
CA PRO A 46 2.98 -13.41 0.47
C PRO A 46 2.51 -14.83 0.86
N MET A 47 2.85 -15.30 2.06
CA MET A 47 2.39 -16.60 2.58
C MET A 47 0.95 -16.51 3.07
N ASP A 48 0.61 -15.45 3.84
CA ASP A 48 -0.71 -15.29 4.43
C ASP A 48 -1.73 -14.70 3.45
N GLN A 49 -1.30 -13.75 2.60
CA GLN A 49 -2.14 -13.02 1.65
C GLN A 49 -1.50 -12.97 0.24
N PRO A 50 -1.36 -14.12 -0.45
CA PRO A 50 -0.63 -14.21 -1.72
C PRO A 50 -1.20 -13.29 -2.81
N LYS A 51 -2.54 -13.17 -2.91
CA LYS A 51 -3.20 -12.30 -3.90
C LYS A 51 -2.91 -10.82 -3.66
N ALA A 52 -2.99 -10.39 -2.39
CA ALA A 52 -2.72 -9.00 -2.01
C ALA A 52 -1.25 -8.64 -2.28
N ALA A 53 -0.32 -9.54 -1.93
CA ALA A 53 1.10 -9.35 -2.18
C ALA A 53 1.43 -9.23 -3.67
N LEU A 54 0.87 -10.10 -4.51
CA LEU A 54 1.08 -10.04 -5.95
C LEU A 54 0.51 -8.75 -6.56
N ALA A 55 -0.72 -8.37 -6.17
CA ALA A 55 -1.35 -7.14 -6.64
C ALA A 55 -0.54 -5.90 -6.24
N MET A 56 -0.01 -5.87 -5.01
CA MET A 56 0.86 -4.79 -4.55
C MET A 56 2.13 -4.69 -5.42
N LEU A 57 2.83 -5.81 -5.64
CA LEU A 57 4.06 -5.83 -6.45
C LEU A 57 3.81 -5.41 -7.90
N GLN A 58 2.76 -5.93 -8.53
CA GLN A 58 2.38 -5.57 -9.90
C GLN A 58 2.03 -4.08 -10.03
N ARG A 59 1.24 -3.54 -9.10
CA ARG A 59 0.88 -2.11 -9.10
C ARG A 59 2.10 -1.23 -8.82
N TRP A 60 2.97 -1.61 -7.90
CA TRP A 60 4.18 -0.85 -7.55
C TRP A 60 5.15 -0.77 -8.73
N THR A 61 5.50 -1.92 -9.30
CA THR A 61 6.45 -2.00 -10.44
C THR A 61 5.96 -1.30 -11.70
N GLN A 62 4.64 -1.13 -11.84
CA GLN A 62 4.04 -0.37 -12.94
C GLN A 62 3.78 1.10 -12.62
N GLY A 63 4.14 1.58 -11.41
CA GLY A 63 3.87 2.95 -10.97
C GLY A 63 2.39 3.25 -10.70
N LYS A 64 1.53 2.24 -10.60
CA LYS A 64 0.07 2.37 -10.42
C LYS A 64 -0.38 2.27 -8.97
N LEU A 65 0.52 1.92 -8.04
CA LEU A 65 0.15 1.78 -6.62
C LEU A 65 -0.25 3.12 -5.98
N SER A 66 0.38 4.20 -6.44
CA SER A 66 0.16 5.57 -5.95
C SER A 66 -0.97 6.30 -6.68
N ASN A 67 -1.45 5.75 -7.81
CA ASN A 67 -2.52 6.32 -8.62
C ASN A 67 -3.88 5.78 -8.14
N THR A 68 -4.42 6.39 -7.09
CA THR A 68 -5.82 6.28 -6.68
C THR A 68 -6.27 7.61 -6.14
#